data_AF-A0A243RYE6-F1
#
_entry.id   AF-A0A243RYE6-F1
#
_cell.length_a   1.000
_cell.length_b   1.000
_cell.length_c   1.000
_cell.angle_alpha   90.00
_cell.angle_beta   90.00
_cell.angle_gamma   90.00
#
_symmetry.space_group_name_H-M   'P 1'
#
loop_
_entity.id
_entity.type
_entity.pdbx_description
1 polymer ?
#
loop_
_entity_poly.entity_id
_entity_poly.type
_entity_poly.pdbx_seq_one_letter_code
_entity_poly.pdbx_strand_id
1 'polypeptide(L)'
;MRLRRGALCAVLAACLTGCGGVDGGVRVEGPAVTSVPWTGPAYLTDWYGRAWQRPSEISPTRSIDLRRLTWRDWGSPRARATGVVVDTNCMAGCRDDPASYRARVVLSGLVKRGNVAFYSQMSLTPVHPPAPFWAEGYGESTYLDVPDA
;
A
#
# COMPACT_ATOMS: atom_id res chain seq x y z
N MET A 1 78.62 -51.70 -6.20
CA MET A 1 79.00 -50.27 -6.21
C MET A 1 77.92 -49.48 -6.93
N ARG A 2 77.57 -48.31 -6.35
CA ARG A 2 76.70 -47.22 -6.86
C ARG A 2 75.19 -47.31 -6.59
N LEU A 3 74.78 -46.48 -5.62
CA LEU A 3 73.43 -46.06 -5.21
C LEU A 3 72.66 -45.32 -6.32
N ARG A 4 71.32 -45.36 -6.26
CA ARG A 4 70.38 -44.23 -6.02
C ARG A 4 68.92 -44.70 -6.24
N ARG A 5 68.08 -44.70 -5.20
CA ARG A 5 67.15 -43.62 -4.75
C ARG A 5 66.00 -43.33 -5.72
N GLY A 6 64.78 -43.60 -5.25
CA GLY A 6 63.50 -43.10 -5.77
C GLY A 6 62.34 -43.75 -5.00
N ALA A 7 62.08 -43.34 -3.76
CA ALA A 7 61.02 -42.37 -3.40
C ALA A 7 59.62 -42.99 -3.55
N LEU A 8 59.18 -43.79 -2.56
CA LEU A 8 58.25 -43.43 -1.47
C LEU A 8 56.84 -43.08 -1.95
N CYS A 9 55.92 -44.02 -1.72
CA CYS A 9 54.48 -43.83 -1.75
C CYS A 9 54.08 -42.70 -0.78
N ALA A 10 53.30 -41.73 -1.24
CA ALA A 10 52.48 -40.90 -0.38
C ALA A 10 51.20 -40.49 -1.11
N VAL A 11 50.15 -41.17 -0.72
CA VAL A 11 48.73 -41.02 -1.04
C VAL A 11 48.16 -39.78 -0.32
N LEU A 12 47.19 -39.10 -0.95
CA LEU A 12 46.16 -38.19 -0.39
C LEU A 12 46.57 -36.83 0.23
N ALA A 13 46.16 -35.75 -0.44
CA ALA A 13 45.66 -34.51 0.18
C ALA A 13 44.59 -33.92 -0.76
N ALA A 14 43.29 -34.08 -0.46
CA ALA A 14 42.48 -33.17 0.37
C ALA A 14 42.54 -31.73 -0.19
N CYS A 15 41.60 -31.32 -1.05
CA CYS A 15 40.32 -30.69 -0.67
C CYS A 15 40.48 -29.35 0.07
N LEU A 16 39.77 -28.34 -0.45
CA LEU A 16 39.30 -27.09 0.19
C LEU A 16 40.22 -25.86 0.10
N THR A 17 39.94 -25.00 -0.88
CA THR A 17 39.69 -23.55 -0.66
C THR A 17 39.01 -22.97 -1.89
N GLY A 18 37.82 -23.49 -2.24
CA GLY A 18 36.87 -22.67 -2.99
C GLY A 18 36.31 -21.66 -1.99
N CYS A 19 36.71 -20.40 -2.09
CA CYS A 19 36.05 -19.30 -1.39
C CYS A 19 34.58 -19.28 -1.82
N GLY A 20 33.73 -19.94 -1.05
CA GLY A 20 32.29 -19.77 -1.12
C GLY A 20 31.96 -18.36 -0.65
N GLY A 21 32.06 -17.40 -1.56
CA GLY A 21 31.35 -16.13 -1.44
C GLY A 21 29.87 -16.47 -1.43
N VAL A 22 29.30 -16.57 -0.23
CA VAL A 22 27.84 -16.56 -0.08
C VAL A 22 27.38 -15.13 -0.31
N ASP A 23 27.35 -14.70 -1.58
CA ASP A 23 26.44 -13.64 -2.02
C ASP A 23 25.02 -14.21 -2.09
N GLY A 24 24.60 -14.80 -0.97
CA GLY A 24 23.28 -15.35 -0.73
C GLY A 24 22.45 -14.33 0.02
N GLY A 25 22.31 -13.13 -0.56
CA GLY A 25 21.22 -12.25 -0.17
C GLY A 25 19.92 -13.05 -0.26
N VAL A 26 19.06 -12.96 0.76
CA VAL A 26 17.79 -13.68 0.82
C VAL A 26 17.02 -13.41 -0.46
N ARG A 27 17.00 -14.40 -1.35
CA ARG A 27 16.23 -14.35 -2.58
C ARG A 27 14.79 -14.66 -2.21
N VAL A 28 13.98 -13.62 -2.11
CA VAL A 28 12.54 -13.77 -1.91
C VAL A 28 11.97 -14.27 -3.24
N GLU A 29 11.94 -15.59 -3.41
CA GLU A 29 11.27 -16.24 -4.53
C GLU A 29 9.85 -16.61 -4.10
N GLY A 30 8.90 -15.84 -4.59
CA GLY A 30 7.48 -16.03 -4.38
C GLY A 30 6.72 -14.82 -4.89
N PRO A 31 5.46 -14.96 -5.33
CA PRO A 31 4.61 -13.81 -5.53
C PRO A 31 4.64 -12.97 -4.24
N ALA A 32 4.82 -11.66 -4.35
CA ALA A 32 4.68 -10.76 -3.20
C ALA A 32 3.39 -11.14 -2.46
N VAL A 33 3.44 -11.29 -1.13
CA VAL A 33 2.28 -11.70 -0.33
C VAL A 33 1.12 -10.78 -0.66
N THR A 34 0.24 -11.23 -1.55
CA THR A 34 -0.94 -10.51 -1.98
C THR A 34 -1.94 -10.72 -0.85
N SER A 35 -1.99 -9.74 0.05
CA SER A 35 -3.04 -9.48 1.03
C SER A 35 -3.70 -10.73 1.65
N VAL A 36 -3.43 -10.98 2.94
CA VAL A 36 -4.19 -11.96 3.73
C VAL A 36 -5.69 -11.82 3.42
N PRO A 37 -6.37 -12.90 2.96
CA PRO A 37 -7.79 -12.85 2.65
C PRO A 37 -8.57 -12.37 3.88
N TRP A 38 -9.32 -11.29 3.71
CA TRP A 38 -10.19 -10.73 4.74
C TRP A 38 -11.65 -11.03 4.41
N THR A 39 -12.40 -11.55 5.37
CA THR A 39 -13.83 -11.89 5.21
C THR A 39 -14.73 -11.23 6.24
N GLY A 40 -14.16 -10.46 7.19
CA GLY A 40 -14.90 -9.77 8.23
C GLY A 40 -15.33 -8.34 7.86
N PRO A 41 -15.83 -7.56 8.83
CA PRO A 41 -16.17 -6.16 8.63
C PRO A 41 -14.94 -5.30 8.30
N ALA A 42 -15.05 -4.47 7.26
CA ALA A 42 -14.01 -3.52 6.87
C ALA A 42 -14.47 -2.07 7.06
N TYR A 43 -13.56 -1.22 7.51
CA TYR A 43 -13.79 0.17 7.84
C TYR A 43 -12.78 1.10 7.17
N LEU A 44 -13.16 2.37 7.07
CA LEU A 44 -12.30 3.50 6.76
C LEU A 44 -12.42 4.49 7.91
N THR A 45 -11.30 5.06 8.37
CA THR A 45 -11.30 6.13 9.38
C THR A 45 -11.32 7.48 8.69
N ASP A 46 -12.13 8.41 9.19
CA ASP A 46 -12.06 9.81 8.77
C ASP A 46 -11.02 10.60 9.57
N TRP A 47 -10.81 11.86 9.19
CA TRP A 47 -9.88 12.77 9.87
C TRP A 47 -10.18 12.98 11.37
N TYR A 48 -11.42 12.72 11.81
CA TYR A 48 -11.85 12.85 13.20
C TYR A 48 -11.72 11.55 14.00
N GLY A 49 -11.12 10.51 13.42
CA GLY A 49 -10.96 9.21 14.07
C GLY A 49 -12.23 8.35 14.04
N ARG A 50 -13.27 8.75 13.30
CA ARG A 50 -14.51 7.98 13.22
C ARG A 50 -14.39 6.87 12.18
N ALA A 51 -14.74 5.65 12.58
CA ALA A 51 -14.79 4.50 11.69
C ALA A 51 -16.11 4.45 10.89
N TRP A 52 -15.99 4.23 9.59
CA TRP A 52 -17.12 4.19 8.66
C TRP A 52 -17.16 2.89 7.87
N GLN A 53 -18.36 2.35 7.69
CA GLN A 53 -18.63 1.26 6.75
C GLN A 53 -19.33 1.81 5.51
N ARG A 54 -18.64 1.74 4.37
CA ARG A 54 -19.17 2.08 3.03
C ARG A 54 -19.89 3.44 2.99
N PRO A 55 -19.27 4.53 3.47
CA PRO A 55 -19.94 5.83 3.59
C PRO A 55 -20.24 6.43 2.21
N SER A 56 -21.37 7.11 2.06
CA SER A 56 -21.64 7.95 0.87
C SER A 56 -20.94 9.30 0.93
N GLU A 57 -20.50 9.72 2.12
CA GLU A 57 -19.81 10.98 2.40
C GLU A 57 -18.81 10.80 3.54
N ILE A 58 -17.59 11.31 3.39
CA ILE A 58 -16.53 11.21 4.39
C ILE A 58 -15.46 12.29 4.17
N SER A 59 -14.85 12.76 5.26
CA SER A 59 -13.66 13.65 5.25
C SER A 59 -12.41 12.81 5.56
N PRO A 60 -11.79 12.13 4.57
CA PRO A 60 -10.67 11.23 4.82
C PRO A 60 -9.42 11.98 5.29
N THR A 61 -9.30 13.26 4.93
CA THR A 61 -8.24 14.16 5.39
C THR A 61 -8.85 15.50 5.77
N ARG A 62 -8.02 16.40 6.30
CA ARG A 62 -8.45 17.76 6.65
C ARG A 62 -8.84 18.62 5.44
N SER A 63 -8.24 18.38 4.28
CA SER A 63 -8.31 19.32 3.14
C SER A 63 -9.33 18.95 2.07
N ILE A 64 -9.90 17.74 2.13
CA ILE A 64 -10.90 17.31 1.15
C ILE A 64 -12.07 16.59 1.82
N ASP A 65 -13.24 16.80 1.24
CA ASP A 65 -14.42 15.96 1.48
C ASP A 65 -14.68 15.09 0.25
N LEU A 66 -15.00 13.82 0.50
CA LEU A 66 -15.53 12.92 -0.51
C LEU A 66 -17.04 12.83 -0.34
N ARG A 67 -17.79 13.12 -1.41
CA ARG A 67 -19.26 13.14 -1.39
C ARG A 67 -19.82 12.26 -2.51
N ARG A 68 -21.07 11.82 -2.33
CA ARG A 68 -21.83 11.04 -3.32
C ARG A 68 -21.08 9.77 -3.77
N LEU A 69 -20.36 9.14 -2.84
CA LEU A 69 -19.58 7.95 -3.11
C LEU A 69 -20.48 6.76 -3.42
N THR A 70 -20.21 6.09 -4.53
CA THR A 70 -20.87 4.84 -4.89
C THR A 70 -19.86 3.70 -4.90
N TRP A 71 -19.84 2.92 -3.82
CA TRP A 71 -18.87 1.84 -3.62
C TRP A 71 -19.23 0.53 -4.33
N ARG A 72 -18.18 -0.14 -4.80
CA ARG A 72 -18.10 -1.51 -5.31
C ARG A 72 -16.98 -2.23 -4.56
N ASP A 73 -17.11 -3.55 -4.43
CA ASP A 73 -16.07 -4.42 -3.87
C ASP A 73 -15.62 -4.05 -2.44
N TRP A 74 -16.54 -3.47 -1.64
CA TRP A 74 -16.27 -3.13 -0.24
C TRP A 74 -15.93 -4.39 0.57
N GLY A 75 -14.92 -4.29 1.44
CA GLY A 75 -14.40 -5.41 2.21
C GLY A 75 -13.37 -6.27 1.47
N SER A 76 -13.25 -6.12 0.16
CA SER A 76 -12.18 -6.77 -0.61
C SER A 76 -10.83 -6.06 -0.38
N PRO A 77 -9.69 -6.68 -0.78
CA PRO A 77 -8.38 -6.02 -0.77
C PRO A 77 -8.32 -4.71 -1.55
N ARG A 78 -9.26 -4.46 -2.46
CA ARG A 78 -9.39 -3.22 -3.21
C ARG A 78 -10.85 -2.79 -3.36
N ALA A 79 -11.35 -1.96 -2.45
CA ALA A 79 -12.67 -1.34 -2.63
C ALA A 79 -12.59 -0.15 -3.58
N ARG A 80 -13.60 0.02 -4.43
CA ARG A 80 -13.61 1.03 -5.49
C ARG A 80 -14.86 1.89 -5.37
N ALA A 81 -14.74 3.19 -5.60
CA ALA A 81 -15.89 4.07 -5.73
C ALA A 81 -15.71 5.10 -6.85
N THR A 82 -16.82 5.71 -7.23
CA THR A 82 -16.82 7.00 -7.94
C THR A 82 -17.57 7.99 -7.07
N GLY A 83 -17.07 9.22 -6.98
CA GLY A 83 -17.66 10.28 -6.17
C GLY A 83 -17.16 11.66 -6.58
N VAL A 84 -17.43 12.64 -5.72
CA VAL A 84 -17.01 14.03 -5.89
C VAL A 84 -16.03 14.39 -4.78
N VAL A 85 -14.87 14.92 -5.16
CA VAL A 85 -13.88 15.49 -4.24
C VAL A 85 -14.20 16.98 -4.14
N VAL A 86 -14.30 17.49 -2.92
CA VAL A 86 -14.60 18.89 -2.61
C VAL A 86 -13.44 19.50 -1.83
N ASP A 87 -13.02 20.69 -2.24
CA ASP A 87 -12.05 21.52 -1.53
C ASP A 87 -12.68 22.07 -0.25
N THR A 88 -12.15 21.68 0.92
CA THR A 88 -12.63 22.16 2.23
C THR A 88 -11.75 23.25 2.84
N ASN A 89 -10.56 23.49 2.29
CA ASN A 89 -9.62 24.46 2.82
C ASN A 89 -9.54 25.75 1.98
N CYS A 90 -10.42 25.89 0.99
CA CYS A 90 -10.49 27.03 0.09
C CYS A 90 -9.20 27.29 -0.71
N MET A 91 -8.43 26.26 -1.04
CA MET A 91 -7.24 26.42 -1.89
C MET A 91 -7.58 26.92 -3.30
N ALA A 92 -8.78 26.59 -3.80
CA ALA A 92 -9.34 27.12 -5.04
C ALA A 92 -10.04 28.49 -4.87
N GLY A 93 -10.04 29.03 -3.64
CA GLY A 93 -10.77 30.23 -3.22
C GLY A 93 -12.10 29.92 -2.53
N CYS A 94 -12.42 30.66 -1.47
CA CYS A 94 -13.71 30.54 -0.79
C CYS A 94 -14.81 31.22 -1.62
N ARG A 95 -15.73 30.42 -2.14
CA ARG A 95 -16.98 30.85 -2.77
C ARG A 95 -18.16 30.19 -2.06
N ASP A 96 -19.38 30.66 -2.32
CA ASP A 96 -20.60 30.03 -1.78
C ASP A 96 -20.68 28.54 -2.14
N ASP A 97 -20.20 28.19 -3.34
CA ASP A 97 -20.01 26.80 -3.77
C ASP A 97 -18.51 26.43 -3.75
N PRO A 98 -18.09 25.42 -2.96
CA PRO A 98 -16.71 24.99 -2.92
C PRO A 98 -16.29 24.31 -4.23
N ALA A 99 -15.04 24.51 -4.63
CA ALA A 99 -14.49 23.87 -5.81
C ALA A 99 -14.54 22.34 -5.67
N SER A 100 -14.89 21.66 -6.75
CA SER A 100 -15.01 20.20 -6.74
C SER A 100 -14.72 19.57 -8.09
N TYR A 101 -14.36 18.29 -8.08
CA TYR A 101 -14.20 17.48 -9.29
C TYR A 101 -14.64 16.04 -9.05
N ARG A 102 -15.01 15.34 -10.13
CA ARG A 102 -15.38 13.92 -10.06
C ARG A 102 -14.11 13.05 -10.08
N ALA A 103 -14.03 12.10 -9.16
CA ALA A 103 -12.90 11.18 -9.05
C ALA A 103 -13.34 9.72 -8.90
N ARG A 104 -12.47 8.82 -9.35
CA ARG A 104 -12.43 7.41 -8.93
C ARG A 104 -11.64 7.33 -7.63
N VAL A 105 -12.18 6.61 -6.66
CA VAL A 105 -11.56 6.36 -5.36
C VAL A 105 -11.21 4.88 -5.28
N VAL A 106 -10.00 4.55 -4.83
CA VAL A 106 -9.62 3.18 -4.52
C VAL A 106 -9.09 3.13 -3.09
N LEU A 107 -9.65 2.24 -2.28
CA LEU A 107 -9.13 1.91 -0.96
C LEU A 107 -8.37 0.59 -1.02
N SER A 108 -7.23 0.51 -0.34
CA SER A 108 -6.39 -0.68 -0.28
C SER A 108 -5.66 -0.81 1.04
N GLY A 109 -4.84 -1.86 1.17
CA GLY A 109 -4.02 -2.09 2.36
C GLY A 109 -4.88 -2.37 3.59
N LEU A 110 -5.72 -3.40 3.55
CA LEU A 110 -6.47 -3.81 4.73
C LEU A 110 -5.52 -4.23 5.86
N VAL A 111 -5.66 -3.56 7.00
CA VAL A 111 -4.91 -3.83 8.22
C VAL A 111 -5.87 -4.37 9.28
N LYS A 112 -5.61 -5.59 9.75
CA LYS A 112 -6.44 -6.24 10.78
C LYS A 112 -6.21 -5.59 12.16
N ARG A 113 -7.30 -5.33 12.87
CA ARG A 113 -7.36 -4.87 14.27
C ARG A 113 -8.44 -5.68 14.99
N GLY A 114 -8.02 -6.64 15.82
CA GLY A 114 -8.94 -7.57 16.47
C GLY A 114 -9.79 -8.36 15.46
N ASN A 115 -11.11 -8.20 15.54
CA ASN A 115 -12.11 -8.84 14.69
C ASN A 115 -12.58 -7.97 13.50
N VAL A 116 -11.93 -6.83 13.25
CA VAL A 116 -12.21 -5.93 12.13
C VAL A 116 -10.96 -5.64 11.30
N ALA A 117 -11.13 -5.03 10.13
CA ALA A 117 -10.01 -4.50 9.35
C ALA A 117 -10.27 -3.06 8.90
N PHE A 118 -9.19 -2.30 8.74
CA PHE A 118 -9.22 -0.92 8.28
C PHE A 118 -8.44 -0.77 6.98
N TYR A 119 -8.98 -0.01 6.02
CA TYR A 119 -8.20 0.41 4.86
C TYR A 119 -7.15 1.43 5.30
N SER A 120 -5.88 1.18 4.97
CA SER A 120 -4.75 2.06 5.32
C SER A 120 -4.30 2.97 4.18
N GLN A 121 -4.83 2.77 2.97
CA GLN A 121 -4.44 3.53 1.78
C GLN A 121 -5.65 3.93 0.96
N MET A 122 -5.58 5.14 0.40
CA MET A 122 -6.56 5.69 -0.53
C MET A 122 -5.86 6.32 -1.73
N SER A 123 -6.35 6.08 -2.93
CA SER A 123 -5.94 6.85 -4.11
C SER A 123 -7.13 7.52 -4.79
N LEU A 124 -6.89 8.73 -5.31
CA LEU A 124 -7.88 9.52 -6.03
C LEU A 124 -7.40 9.76 -7.45
N THR A 125 -8.19 9.32 -8.43
CA THR A 125 -7.90 9.57 -9.85
C THR A 125 -9.02 10.41 -10.46
N PRO A 126 -8.74 11.62 -10.98
CA PRO A 126 -9.74 12.42 -11.68
C PRO A 126 -10.41 11.62 -12.81
N VAL A 127 -11.73 11.75 -12.94
CA VAL A 127 -12.44 11.17 -14.08
C VAL A 127 -12.09 11.91 -15.37
N HIS A 128 -11.87 13.22 -15.28
CA HIS A 128 -11.39 14.08 -16.38
C HIS A 128 -10.07 14.73 -15.95
N PRO A 129 -8.92 14.21 -16.41
CA PRO A 129 -7.61 14.81 -16.14
C PRO A 129 -7.42 16.16 -16.84
N PRO A 130 -6.51 17.02 -16.36
CA PRO A 130 -5.70 16.85 -15.15
C PRO A 130 -6.51 17.05 -13.86
N ALA A 131 -5.95 16.62 -12.71
CA ALA A 131 -6.50 17.03 -11.42
C ALA A 131 -6.41 18.56 -11.28
N PRO A 132 -7.35 19.21 -10.60
CA PRO A 132 -7.19 20.61 -10.21
C PRO A 132 -5.94 20.79 -9.32
N PHE A 133 -5.28 21.96 -9.42
CA PHE A 133 -4.04 22.24 -8.67
C PHE A 133 -4.19 22.08 -7.15
N TRP A 134 -5.37 22.40 -6.60
CA TRP A 134 -5.66 22.28 -5.17
C TRP A 134 -5.77 20.83 -4.69
N ALA A 135 -5.89 19.88 -5.62
CA ALA A 135 -5.92 18.45 -5.35
C ALA A 135 -4.54 17.77 -5.58
N GLU A 136 -3.51 18.55 -5.92
CA GLU A 136 -2.14 18.05 -6.01
C GLU A 136 -1.71 17.46 -4.65
N GLY A 137 -1.12 16.26 -4.67
CA GLY A 137 -0.80 15.46 -3.46
C GLY A 137 -1.78 14.33 -3.15
N TYR A 138 -3.00 14.34 -3.70
CA TYR A 138 -3.98 13.26 -3.55
C TYR A 138 -4.06 12.30 -4.75
N GLY A 139 -3.42 12.67 -5.86
CA GLY A 139 -3.32 11.82 -7.06
C GLY A 139 -2.48 10.55 -6.84
N GLU A 140 -1.57 10.60 -5.87
CA GLU A 140 -0.77 9.47 -5.40
C GLU A 140 -1.43 8.81 -4.18
N SER A 141 -1.08 7.55 -3.93
CA SER A 141 -1.63 6.80 -2.79
C SER A 141 -1.37 7.54 -1.48
N THR A 142 -2.43 8.02 -0.83
CA THR A 142 -2.41 8.68 0.47
C THR A 142 -2.64 7.64 1.57
N TYR A 143 -1.87 7.72 2.66
CA TYR A 143 -2.07 6.87 3.83
C TYR A 143 -3.22 7.40 4.68
N LEU A 144 -4.04 6.49 5.18
CA LEU A 144 -5.18 6.76 6.04
C LEU A 144 -4.84 6.37 7.47
N ASP A 145 -5.49 7.06 8.42
CA ASP A 145 -5.36 6.69 9.82
C ASP A 145 -5.98 5.31 10.08
N VAL A 146 -5.20 4.47 10.78
CA VAL A 146 -5.65 3.16 11.24
C VAL A 146 -5.51 3.17 12.76
N PRO A 147 -6.62 3.05 13.51
CA PRO A 147 -6.58 3.06 14.96
C PRO A 147 -5.58 2.04 15.51
N ASP A 148 -4.90 2.43 16.59
CA ASP A 148 -4.14 1.51 17.40
C ASP A 148 -5.06 0.45 18.02
N ALA A 149 -4.49 -0.72 18.31
CA ALA A 149 -5.22 -1.88 18.83
C ALA A 149 -5.48 -1.80 20.34
#